data_AF-A0A1M5RZD6-F1
#
_entry.id   AF-A0A1M5RZD6-F1
#
_cell.length_a   1.000
_cell.length_b   1.000
_cell.length_c   1.000
_cell.angle_alpha   90.00
_cell.angle_beta   90.00
_cell.angle_gamma   90.00
#
_symmetry.space_group_name_H-M   'P 1'
#
loop_
_entity.id
_entity.type
_entity.pdbx_description
1 polymer ?
#
loop_
_entity_poly.entity_id
_entity_poly.type
_entity_poly.pdbx_seq_one_letter_code
_entity_poly.pdbx_strand_id
1 'polypeptide(L)'
;MVKYTPFSDEAVLVEFGKRIAGYRLNNNWTQAELANRAGVSKSTVEHIEKGQSTQLLNMVKILRALGLLNQFISIVPELGPSPMELLMQSKNQQKNKRKRASKPRNNTQRQASSFDSPNDFSETSIAAESKSKWVWDEDK
;
A
#
# COMPACT_ATOMS: atom_id res chain seq x y z
N MET A 1 -14.19 3.02 -27.53
CA MET A 1 -15.18 3.99 -28.05
C MET A 1 -16.18 4.27 -26.93
N VAL A 2 -16.05 5.40 -26.24
CA VAL A 2 -16.97 5.77 -25.15
C VAL A 2 -18.31 6.10 -25.79
N LYS A 3 -19.35 5.33 -25.48
CA LYS A 3 -20.72 5.61 -25.95
C LYS A 3 -21.20 6.87 -25.22
N TYR A 4 -21.32 7.97 -25.94
CA TYR A 4 -21.93 9.18 -25.39
C TYR A 4 -23.42 8.91 -25.20
N THR A 5 -23.87 8.86 -23.95
CA THR A 5 -25.29 8.75 -23.61
C THR A 5 -25.91 10.14 -23.63
N PRO A 6 -27.01 10.38 -24.38
CA PRO A 6 -27.67 11.68 -24.47
C PRO A 6 -28.57 11.95 -23.26
N PHE A 7 -28.04 11.83 -22.05
CA PHE A 7 -28.75 12.23 -20.83
C PHE A 7 -28.28 13.62 -20.40
N SER A 8 -29.22 14.49 -20.01
CA SER A 8 -28.86 15.70 -19.27
C SER A 8 -28.29 15.33 -17.91
N ASP A 9 -27.45 16.19 -17.35
CA ASP A 9 -26.85 15.98 -16.04
C ASP A 9 -27.92 15.70 -14.96
N GLU A 10 -29.05 16.41 -15.03
CA GLU A 10 -30.21 16.19 -14.16
C GLU A 10 -30.82 14.80 -14.33
N ALA A 11 -30.98 14.32 -15.57
CA ALA A 11 -31.53 13.00 -15.83
C ALA A 11 -30.62 11.90 -15.25
N VAL A 12 -29.30 12.07 -15.35
CA VAL A 12 -28.33 11.16 -14.73
C VAL A 12 -28.46 11.16 -13.21
N LEU A 13 -28.57 12.33 -12.58
CA LEU A 13 -28.76 12.43 -11.13
C LEU A 13 -30.07 11.78 -10.66
N VAL A 14 -31.17 11.97 -11.40
CA VAL A 14 -32.46 11.33 -11.09
C VAL A 14 -32.37 9.82 -11.20
N GLU A 15 -31.75 9.30 -12.26
CA GLU A 15 -31.55 7.85 -12.41
C GLU A 15 -30.68 7.28 -11.28
N PHE A 16 -29.60 7.98 -10.96
CA PHE A 16 -28.69 7.60 -9.89
C PHE A 16 -29.39 7.57 -8.52
N GLY A 17 -30.17 8.61 -8.20
CA GLY A 17 -30.99 8.68 -6.99
C GLY A 17 -32.00 7.54 -6.89
N LYS A 18 -32.67 7.19 -7.99
CA LYS A 18 -33.58 6.02 -8.05
C LYS A 18 -32.87 4.71 -7.74
N ARG A 19 -31.65 4.51 -8.26
CA ARG A 19 -30.86 3.30 -7.98
C ARG A 19 -30.45 3.24 -6.50
N ILE A 20 -30.03 4.35 -5.91
CA ILE A 20 -29.71 4.44 -4.47
C ILE A 20 -30.94 4.08 -3.61
N ALA A 21 -32.11 4.62 -3.94
CA ALA A 21 -33.37 4.26 -3.28
C ALA A 21 -33.65 2.74 -3.39
N GLY A 22 -33.41 2.14 -4.57
CA GLY A 22 -33.54 0.70 -4.77
C GLY A 22 -32.63 -0.12 -3.84
N TYR A 23 -31.35 0.25 -3.72
CA TYR A 23 -30.44 -0.41 -2.78
C TYR A 23 -30.88 -0.25 -1.33
N ARG A 24 -31.37 0.93 -0.94
CA ARG A 24 -31.92 1.15 0.40
C ARG A 24 -33.11 0.23 0.68
N LEU A 25 -34.04 0.13 -0.27
CA LEU A 25 -35.23 -0.71 -0.15
C LEU A 25 -34.88 -2.21 -0.12
N ASN A 26 -33.90 -2.65 -0.90
CA ASN A 26 -33.41 -4.03 -0.86
C ASN A 26 -32.82 -4.40 0.51
N ASN A 27 -32.31 -3.43 1.25
CA ASN A 27 -31.84 -3.61 2.63
C ASN A 27 -32.95 -3.44 3.68
N ASN A 28 -34.20 -3.18 3.27
CA ASN A 28 -35.34 -2.88 4.13
C ASN A 28 -35.14 -1.67 5.06
N TRP A 29 -34.42 -0.64 4.61
CA TRP A 29 -34.16 0.55 5.44
C TRP A 29 -35.08 1.72 5.10
N THR A 30 -35.53 2.44 6.12
CA THR A 30 -36.11 3.77 5.92
C THR A 30 -35.05 4.81 5.53
N GLN A 31 -35.46 5.96 4.98
CA GLN A 31 -34.52 7.05 4.67
C GLN A 31 -33.79 7.57 5.92
N ALA A 32 -34.50 7.64 7.05
CA ALA A 32 -33.91 8.05 8.34
C ALA A 32 -32.87 7.06 8.83
N GLU A 33 -33.14 5.77 8.66
CA GLU A 33 -32.20 4.70 8.96
C GLU A 33 -30.93 4.73 8.11
N LEU A 34 -31.06 4.93 6.80
CA LEU A 34 -29.90 5.11 5.93
C LEU A 34 -29.10 6.36 6.33
N ALA A 35 -29.79 7.46 6.64
CA ALA A 35 -29.17 8.70 7.09
C ALA A 35 -28.34 8.49 8.38
N ASN A 36 -28.92 7.78 9.36
CA ASN A 36 -28.23 7.43 10.61
C ASN A 36 -26.99 6.56 10.35
N ARG A 37 -27.11 5.52 9.52
CA ARG A 37 -25.98 4.64 9.16
C ARG A 37 -24.86 5.39 8.42
N ALA A 38 -25.22 6.37 7.58
CA ALA A 38 -24.28 7.16 6.80
C ALA A 38 -23.72 8.39 7.55
N GLY A 39 -24.29 8.77 8.70
CA GLY A 39 -23.91 9.98 9.43
C GLY A 39 -24.20 11.26 8.63
N VAL A 40 -25.39 11.35 8.05
CA VAL A 40 -25.92 12.51 7.31
C VAL A 40 -27.35 12.83 7.76
N SER A 41 -27.90 13.99 7.38
CA SER A 41 -29.30 14.32 7.67
C SER A 41 -30.27 13.50 6.80
N LYS A 42 -31.49 13.27 7.30
CA LYS A 42 -32.57 12.65 6.51
C LYS A 42 -32.87 13.43 5.22
N SER A 43 -32.87 14.76 5.28
CA SER A 43 -33.07 15.63 4.11
C SER A 43 -32.01 15.41 3.03
N THR A 44 -30.76 15.11 3.42
CA THR A 44 -29.69 14.80 2.47
C THR A 44 -29.99 13.52 1.69
N VAL A 45 -30.48 12.48 2.36
CA VAL A 45 -30.90 11.24 1.69
C VAL A 45 -32.09 11.50 0.75
N GLU A 46 -33.08 12.28 1.19
CA GLU A 46 -34.24 12.64 0.35
C GLU A 46 -33.83 13.42 -0.90
N HIS A 47 -32.93 14.38 -0.78
CA HIS A 47 -32.41 15.16 -1.90
C HIS A 47 -31.67 14.27 -2.91
N ILE A 48 -30.82 13.36 -2.41
CA ILE A 48 -30.08 12.41 -3.25
C ILE A 48 -31.02 11.47 -4.00
N GLU A 49 -32.01 10.89 -3.32
CA GLU A 49 -32.98 9.98 -3.95
C GLU A 49 -33.88 10.69 -4.99
N LYS A 50 -34.08 12.01 -4.84
CA LYS A 50 -34.78 12.86 -5.82
C LYS A 50 -33.89 13.32 -6.98
N GLY A 51 -32.58 13.02 -6.96
CA GLY A 51 -31.64 13.45 -7.98
C GLY A 51 -31.24 14.92 -7.88
N GLN A 52 -31.36 15.53 -6.70
CA GLN A 52 -30.88 16.89 -6.48
C GLN A 52 -29.36 16.92 -6.31
N SER A 53 -28.74 18.02 -6.74
CA SER A 53 -27.31 18.22 -6.56
C SER A 53 -26.94 18.26 -5.07
N THR A 54 -25.94 17.47 -4.71
CA THR A 54 -25.42 17.38 -3.34
C THR A 54 -23.90 17.23 -3.36
N GLN A 55 -23.25 17.54 -2.23
CA GLN A 55 -21.80 17.41 -2.12
C GLN A 55 -21.38 15.95 -2.26
N LEU A 56 -20.31 15.71 -3.03
CA LEU A 56 -19.74 14.37 -3.26
C LEU A 56 -19.42 13.62 -1.96
N LEU A 57 -19.01 14.33 -0.90
CA LEU A 57 -18.75 13.75 0.42
C LEU A 57 -19.98 13.04 1.00
N ASN A 58 -21.17 13.63 0.87
CA ASN A 58 -22.41 13.01 1.33
C ASN A 58 -22.74 11.76 0.50
N MET A 59 -22.42 11.80 -0.79
CA MET A 59 -22.57 10.63 -1.65
C MET A 59 -21.65 9.49 -1.21
N VAL A 60 -20.38 9.78 -0.94
CA VAL A 60 -19.39 8.80 -0.45
C VAL A 60 -19.86 8.17 0.87
N LYS A 61 -20.42 8.97 1.79
CA LYS A 61 -20.98 8.47 3.05
C LYS A 61 -22.16 7.51 2.84
N ILE A 62 -23.11 7.86 1.97
CA ILE A 62 -24.25 6.99 1.65
C ILE A 62 -23.80 5.70 0.96
N LEU A 63 -22.93 5.79 -0.04
CA LEU A 63 -22.39 4.63 -0.76
C LEU A 63 -21.61 3.70 0.17
N ARG A 64 -20.90 4.25 1.17
CA ARG A 64 -20.25 3.47 2.22
C ARG A 64 -21.27 2.70 3.06
N ALA A 65 -22.34 3.36 3.52
CA ALA A 65 -23.40 2.70 4.29
C ALA A 65 -24.13 1.60 3.51
N LEU A 66 -24.25 1.75 2.19
CA LEU A 66 -24.85 0.75 1.29
C LEU A 66 -23.88 -0.35 0.82
N GLY A 67 -22.59 -0.28 1.19
CA GLY A 67 -21.58 -1.25 0.74
C GLY A 67 -21.15 -1.09 -0.73
N LEU A 68 -21.45 0.04 -1.37
CA LEU A 68 -21.20 0.31 -2.79
C LEU A 68 -19.93 1.11 -3.06
N LEU A 69 -19.21 1.51 -2.01
CA LEU A 69 -18.06 2.42 -2.12
C LEU A 69 -16.95 1.87 -3.03
N ASN A 70 -16.68 0.57 -2.99
CA ASN A 70 -15.63 -0.03 -3.81
C ASN A 70 -15.98 0.02 -5.30
N GLN A 71 -17.25 -0.20 -5.67
CA GLN A 71 -17.67 -0.06 -7.07
C GLN A 71 -17.59 1.40 -7.52
N PHE A 72 -17.93 2.35 -6.65
CA PHE A 72 -17.82 3.77 -6.97
C PHE A 72 -16.37 4.20 -7.27
N ILE A 73 -15.40 3.78 -6.44
CA ILE A 73 -13.98 4.09 -6.66
C ILE A 73 -13.49 3.46 -7.97
N SER A 74 -13.95 2.25 -8.32
CA SER A 74 -13.53 1.55 -9.53
C SER A 74 -13.92 2.24 -10.85
N ILE A 75 -14.81 3.25 -10.80
CA ILE A 75 -15.17 4.06 -11.97
C ILE A 75 -13.96 4.83 -12.49
N VAL A 76 -13.03 5.21 -11.60
CA VAL A 76 -11.77 5.87 -11.95
C VAL A 76 -10.63 4.89 -11.65
N PRO A 77 -10.21 4.07 -12.63
CA PRO A 77 -9.17 3.07 -12.40
C PRO A 77 -7.84 3.73 -12.06
N GLU A 78 -7.03 3.04 -11.25
CA GLU A 78 -5.65 3.47 -10.99
C GLU A 78 -4.86 3.48 -12.30
N LEU A 79 -4.07 4.53 -12.49
CA LEU A 79 -3.13 4.60 -13.60
C LEU A 79 -2.02 3.58 -13.32
N GLY A 80 -1.97 2.51 -14.13
CA GLY A 80 -0.89 1.52 -14.05
C GLY A 80 0.49 2.15 -14.32
N PRO A 81 1.58 1.43 -14.00
CA PRO A 81 2.93 1.94 -14.21
C PRO A 81 3.16 2.30 -15.67
N SER A 82 3.78 3.46 -15.91
CA SER A 82 4.04 3.89 -17.29
C SER A 82 4.98 2.89 -17.99
N PRO A 83 4.94 2.76 -19.32
CA PRO A 83 5.87 1.90 -20.05
C PRO A 83 7.36 2.15 -19.72
N MET A 84 7.71 3.40 -19.38
CA MET A 84 9.06 3.76 -18.92
C MET A 84 9.37 3.22 -17.52
N GLU A 85 8.39 3.24 -16.63
CA GLU A 85 8.52 2.76 -15.26
C GLU A 85 8.71 1.24 -15.22
N LEU A 86 7.99 0.50 -16.08
CA LEU A 86 8.21 -0.93 -16.32
C LEU A 86 9.63 -1.21 -16.85
N LEU A 87 10.13 -0.35 -17.75
CA LEU A 87 11.48 -0.48 -18.30
C LEU A 87 12.57 -0.17 -17.26
N MET A 88 12.33 0.77 -16.34
CA MET A 88 13.24 1.05 -15.23
C MET A 88 13.25 -0.07 -14.18
N GLN A 89 12.07 -0.61 -13.83
CA GLN A 89 11.95 -1.73 -12.88
C GLN A 89 12.65 -2.99 -13.39
N SER A 90 12.47 -3.33 -14.68
CA SER A 90 13.17 -4.49 -15.30
C SER A 90 14.70 -4.32 -15.31
N LYS A 91 15.21 -3.11 -15.61
CA LYS A 91 16.65 -2.80 -15.54
C LYS A 91 17.22 -2.94 -14.12
N ASN A 92 16.50 -2.49 -13.10
CA ASN A 92 16.92 -2.63 -11.70
C ASN A 92 16.93 -4.09 -11.23
N GLN A 93 15.94 -4.89 -11.64
CA GLN A 93 15.92 -6.32 -11.34
C GLN A 93 17.07 -7.09 -12.02
N GLN A 94 17.46 -6.71 -13.25
CA GLN A 94 18.59 -7.31 -13.96
C GLN A 94 19.95 -6.94 -13.31
N LYS A 95 20.11 -5.71 -12.79
CA LYS A 95 21.31 -5.33 -12.03
C LYS A 95 21.49 -6.17 -10.77
N ASN A 96 20.42 -6.39 -10.01
CA ASN A 96 20.46 -7.17 -8.77
C ASN A 96 20.64 -8.69 -8.98
N LYS A 97 20.36 -9.20 -10.19
CA LYS A 97 20.58 -10.62 -10.55
C LYS A 97 21.97 -10.94 -11.09
N ARG A 98 22.89 -9.96 -11.22
CA ARG A 98 24.28 -10.24 -11.64
C ARG A 98 24.98 -11.09 -10.58
N LYS A 99 25.02 -12.40 -10.80
CA LYS A 99 25.81 -13.34 -9.99
C LYS A 99 27.29 -13.05 -10.21
N ARG A 100 28.02 -12.69 -9.15
CA ARG A 100 29.49 -12.60 -9.18
C ARG A 100 30.07 -13.98 -9.45
N ALA A 101 30.94 -14.09 -10.45
CA ALA A 101 31.73 -15.29 -10.70
C ALA A 101 32.87 -15.38 -9.67
N SER A 102 32.57 -15.72 -8.41
CA SER A 102 33.62 -16.10 -7.46
C SER A 102 33.87 -17.59 -7.60
N LYS A 103 35.07 -17.98 -8.06
CA LYS A 103 35.55 -19.36 -7.98
C LYS A 103 35.61 -19.79 -6.51
N PRO A 104 35.07 -20.96 -6.12
CA PRO A 104 35.25 -21.46 -4.77
C PRO A 104 36.74 -21.77 -4.56
N ARG A 105 37.33 -21.15 -3.53
CA ARG A 105 38.72 -21.38 -3.15
C ARG A 105 38.76 -22.66 -2.32
N ASN A 106 39.12 -23.79 -2.94
CA ASN A 106 39.29 -25.06 -2.25
C ASN A 106 40.43 -24.95 -1.23
N ASN A 107 40.08 -25.05 0.05
CA ASN A 107 41.04 -25.13 1.14
C ASN A 107 41.48 -26.60 1.30
N THR A 108 42.42 -27.04 0.48
CA THR A 108 43.06 -28.35 0.63
C THR A 108 44.20 -28.22 1.63
N GLN A 109 43.99 -28.82 2.80
CA GLN A 109 44.96 -29.38 3.76
C GLN A 109 46.44 -28.96 3.58
N ARG A 110 46.95 -28.17 4.53
CA ARG A 110 48.35 -28.28 4.97
C ARG A 110 48.35 -28.97 6.33
N GLN A 111 48.57 -30.29 6.30
CA GLN A 111 48.99 -31.03 7.49
C GLN A 111 50.49 -30.84 7.71
N ALA A 112 50.83 -30.91 8.99
CA ALA A 112 52.11 -30.78 9.67
C ALA A 112 53.38 -31.22 8.92
N SER A 113 54.45 -30.45 9.14
CA SER A 113 55.79 -31.01 9.33
C SER A 113 56.43 -30.34 10.54
N SER A 114 56.58 -31.15 11.58
CA SER A 114 57.32 -30.97 12.82
C SER A 114 58.78 -30.60 12.60
N PHE A 115 59.25 -29.55 13.26
CA PHE A 115 60.64 -29.40 13.65
C PHE A 115 60.68 -28.77 15.05
N ASP A 116 61.04 -29.60 16.02
CA ASP A 116 61.48 -29.30 17.40
C ASP A 116 62.60 -28.23 17.38
N SER A 117 62.91 -27.38 18.35
CA SER A 117 62.60 -27.19 19.79
C SER A 117 63.36 -25.88 20.21
N PRO A 118 63.61 -25.51 21.49
CA PRO A 118 62.75 -24.77 22.42
C PRO A 118 63.43 -23.51 23.03
N ASN A 119 62.80 -22.94 24.07
CA ASN A 119 63.26 -21.90 25.01
C ASN A 119 63.10 -20.43 24.55
N ASP A 120 62.75 -19.44 25.38
CA ASP A 120 62.53 -19.29 26.83
C ASP A 120 61.95 -17.86 27.05
N PHE A 121 61.56 -17.53 28.27
CA PHE A 121 61.23 -16.21 28.85
C PHE A 121 59.75 -15.86 29.09
N SER A 122 59.30 -16.37 30.24
CA SER A 122 58.87 -15.61 31.44
C SER A 122 57.66 -14.67 31.39
N GLU A 123 56.70 -15.05 32.23
CA GLU A 123 55.71 -14.28 33.01
C GLU A 123 55.87 -12.75 33.08
N THR A 124 54.77 -12.00 32.97
CA THR A 124 54.02 -11.49 34.14
C THR A 124 52.86 -10.58 33.74
N SER A 125 51.79 -10.70 34.52
CA SER A 125 50.56 -9.92 34.55
C SER A 125 50.79 -8.41 34.71
N ILE A 126 49.92 -7.57 34.14
CA ILE A 126 49.31 -6.38 34.76
C ILE A 126 48.09 -5.96 33.94
N ALA A 127 46.97 -5.79 34.63
CA ALA A 127 45.74 -5.21 34.13
C ALA A 127 45.84 -3.69 34.00
N ALA A 128 45.34 -3.11 32.90
CA ALA A 128 44.88 -1.72 32.84
C ALA A 128 44.05 -1.51 31.57
N GLU A 129 42.74 -1.58 31.74
CA GLU A 129 41.79 -0.52 31.38
C GLU A 129 42.04 0.30 30.10
N SER A 130 41.11 0.25 29.15
CA SER A 130 40.58 1.50 28.56
C SER A 130 39.34 1.27 27.72
N LYS A 131 38.37 2.13 28.05
CA LYS A 131 37.04 2.32 27.49
C LYS A 131 37.11 2.65 26.00
N SER A 132 36.11 2.19 25.24
CA SER A 132 35.31 3.13 24.42
C SER A 132 34.07 2.44 23.84
N LYS A 133 32.95 3.00 24.25
CA LYS A 133 31.58 2.77 23.83
C LYS A 133 31.43 3.37 22.43
N TRP A 134 31.30 2.55 21.39
CA TRP A 134 30.96 3.06 20.06
C TRP A 134 29.46 3.36 20.00
N VAL A 135 29.15 4.64 19.80
CA VAL A 135 27.82 5.20 19.54
C VAL A 135 27.64 5.25 18.03
N TRP A 136 26.48 4.80 17.54
CA TRP A 136 26.05 4.98 16.15
C TRP A 136 25.41 6.36 16.02
N ASP A 137 25.91 7.18 15.09
CA ASP A 137 25.18 8.33 14.59
C ASP A 137 24.03 7.84 13.70
N GLU A 138 22.81 8.17 14.12
CA GLU A 138 21.60 8.07 13.31
C GLU A 138 21.59 9.20 12.28
N ASP A 139 21.60 8.80 11.01
CA ASP A 139 20.60 9.32 10.08
C ASP A 139 19.54 8.21 9.87
N LYS A 140 18.70 8.02 10.91
CA LYS A 140 17.24 7.76 10.89
C LYS A 140 16.73 7.09 12.16
#